data_AF-A0A957L6A3-F1
#
_entry.id   AF-A0A957L6A3-F1
#
_cell.length_a   1.000
_cell.length_b   1.000
_cell.length_c   1.000
_cell.angle_alpha   90.00
_cell.angle_beta   90.00
_cell.angle_gamma   90.00
#
_symmetry.space_group_name_H-M   'P 1'
#
loop_
_entity.id
_entity.type
_entity.pdbx_description
1 polymer ?
#
loop_
_entity_poly.entity_id
_entity_poly.type
_entity_poly.pdbx_seq_one_letter_code
_entity_poly.pdbx_strand_id
1 'polypeptide(L)'
;MKRLGLSILFALLLLLLLAACNDEQADEDTTPPPVPTLAQRATTGEAAADETGATATKLVISEVLVGAPGNNNLEFIELYNPTTQAVDLRGWTLLYQPPNQEPIELFRWSRRA
;
A
#
# COMPACT_ATOMS: atom_id res chain seq x y z
N MET A 1 -27.34 -23.22 42.59
CA MET A 1 -27.83 -21.89 42.10
C MET A 1 -26.71 -20.95 41.65
N LYS A 2 -25.52 -20.92 42.26
CA LYS A 2 -24.41 -20.00 41.87
C LYS A 2 -23.70 -20.34 40.55
N ARG A 3 -23.66 -21.62 40.14
CA ARG A 3 -22.99 -22.07 38.90
C ARG A 3 -23.82 -21.81 37.63
N LEU A 4 -25.15 -21.80 37.78
CA LEU A 4 -26.08 -21.53 36.67
C LEU A 4 -26.05 -20.06 36.25
N GLY A 5 -25.92 -19.14 37.22
CA GLY A 5 -25.79 -17.70 36.94
C GLY A 5 -24.49 -17.33 36.23
N LEU A 6 -23.38 -18.00 36.54
CA LEU A 6 -22.08 -17.73 35.93
C LEU A 6 -22.03 -18.18 34.47
N SER A 7 -22.62 -19.35 34.15
CA SER A 7 -22.73 -19.83 32.77
C SER A 7 -23.66 -18.97 31.91
N ILE A 8 -24.77 -18.48 32.48
CA ILE A 8 -25.67 -17.55 31.78
C ILE A 8 -24.98 -16.21 31.52
N LEU A 9 -24.25 -15.69 32.51
CA LEU A 9 -23.49 -14.43 32.36
C LEU A 9 -22.41 -14.56 31.27
N PHE A 10 -21.70 -15.68 31.24
CA PHE A 10 -20.68 -15.94 30.23
C PHE A 10 -21.28 -16.10 28.83
N ALA A 11 -22.42 -16.79 28.71
CA ALA A 11 -23.14 -16.92 27.44
C ALA A 11 -23.67 -15.58 26.92
N LEU A 12 -24.19 -14.72 27.81
CA LEU A 12 -24.64 -13.37 27.46
C LEU A 12 -23.47 -12.48 27.02
N LEU A 13 -22.32 -12.57 27.70
CA LEU A 13 -21.10 -11.84 27.32
C LEU A 13 -20.58 -12.30 25.95
N LEU A 14 -20.61 -13.60 25.66
CA LEU A 14 -20.19 -14.15 24.37
C LEU A 14 -21.15 -13.71 23.24
N LEU A 15 -22.45 -13.65 23.51
CA LEU A 15 -23.46 -13.16 22.57
C LEU A 15 -23.29 -11.67 22.26
N LEU A 16 -22.96 -10.86 23.27
CA LEU A 16 -22.62 -9.44 23.11
C LEU A 16 -21.36 -9.23 22.28
N LEU A 17 -20.33 -10.07 22.46
CA LEU A 17 -19.09 -10.02 21.67
C LEU A 17 -19.33 -10.44 20.21
N LEU A 18 -20.19 -11.42 19.96
CA LEU A 18 -20.56 -11.86 18.60
C LEU A 18 -21.41 -10.81 17.86
N ALA A 19 -22.22 -10.03 18.57
CA ALA A 19 -23.02 -8.95 17.98
C ALA A 19 -22.18 -7.69 17.66
N ALA A 20 -21.01 -7.52 18.27
CA ALA A 20 -20.12 -6.37 18.04
C ALA A 20 -19.35 -6.43 16.71
N CYS A 21 -19.52 -7.47 15.88
CA CYS A 21 -18.89 -7.58 14.56
C CYS A 21 -19.73 -7.00 13.41
N ASN A 22 -20.89 -6.42 13.68
CA ASN A 22 -21.73 -5.79 12.66
C ASN A 22 -21.89 -4.29 12.91
N ASP A 23 -20.84 -3.53 12.56
CA ASP A 23 -20.95 -2.10 12.31
C ASP A 23 -20.97 -1.89 10.78
N GLU A 24 -22.17 -2.00 10.23
CA GLU A 24 -22.47 -1.57 8.87
C GLU A 24 -22.84 -0.09 8.97
N GLN A 25 -21.83 0.78 8.97
CA GLN A 25 -22.05 2.22 8.92
C GLN A 25 -22.38 2.62 7.48
N ALA A 26 -23.67 2.82 7.24
CA ALA A 26 -24.18 3.51 6.07
C ALA A 26 -23.75 4.99 6.10
N ASP A 27 -23.01 5.38 5.06
CA ASP A 27 -23.16 6.61 4.29
C ASP A 27 -23.23 7.97 5.03
N GLU A 28 -22.08 8.64 5.11
CA GLU A 28 -21.99 10.10 5.11
C GLU A 28 -20.96 10.49 4.03
N ASP A 29 -21.50 10.88 2.88
CA ASP A 29 -21.01 11.93 1.96
C ASP A 29 -19.54 12.35 2.12
N THR A 30 -18.66 11.65 1.41
CA THR A 30 -17.42 12.24 0.91
C THR A 30 -17.38 12.11 -0.60
N THR A 31 -18.28 12.81 -1.27
CA THR A 31 -18.08 13.12 -2.69
C THR A 31 -16.70 13.79 -2.82
N PRO A 32 -15.70 13.19 -3.51
CA PRO A 32 -14.45 13.90 -3.74
C PRO A 32 -14.75 15.18 -4.53
N PRO A 33 -14.03 16.30 -4.30
CA PRO A 33 -14.20 17.50 -5.12
C PRO A 33 -14.12 17.09 -6.60
N PRO A 34 -14.90 17.73 -7.50
CA PRO A 34 -14.88 17.35 -8.91
C PRO A 34 -13.44 17.47 -9.42
N VAL A 35 -12.83 16.31 -9.69
CA VAL A 35 -11.57 16.22 -10.40
C VAL A 35 -11.78 17.00 -11.71
N PRO A 36 -10.89 17.92 -12.10
CA PRO A 36 -11.00 18.55 -13.40
C PRO A 36 -11.02 17.43 -14.44
N THR A 37 -12.19 17.24 -15.06
CA THR A 37 -12.37 16.35 -16.18
C THR A 37 -11.56 16.95 -17.32
N LEU A 38 -10.29 16.57 -17.42
CA LEU A 38 -9.52 16.82 -18.62
C LEU A 38 -10.22 16.04 -19.72
N ALA A 39 -10.92 16.78 -20.58
CA ALA A 39 -11.53 16.26 -21.78
C ALA A 39 -10.44 15.66 -22.66
N GLN A 40 -10.15 14.37 -22.46
CA GLN A 40 -9.23 13.64 -23.30
C GLN A 40 -10.00 13.19 -24.53
N ARG A 41 -10.03 14.08 -25.51
CA ARG A 41 -10.39 13.78 -26.88
C ARG A 41 -9.53 12.60 -27.34
N ALA A 42 -10.18 11.52 -27.75
CA ALA A 42 -9.52 10.47 -28.50
C ALA A 42 -8.91 11.07 -29.76
N THR A 43 -7.58 11.11 -29.82
CA THR A 43 -6.83 11.20 -31.06
C THR A 43 -6.13 9.86 -31.22
N THR A 44 -6.72 9.00 -32.03
CA THR A 44 -5.99 7.92 -32.69
C THR A 44 -4.94 8.58 -33.58
N GLY A 45 -3.70 8.56 -33.12
CA GLY A 45 -2.52 8.97 -33.86
C GLY A 45 -1.48 7.88 -33.72
N GLU A 46 -1.61 6.86 -34.56
CA GLU A 46 -0.52 5.94 -34.90
C GLU A 46 0.59 6.78 -35.54
N ALA A 47 1.68 7.01 -34.81
CA ALA A 47 2.91 7.53 -35.37
C ALA A 47 4.09 6.88 -34.62
N ALA A 48 4.59 5.83 -35.27
CA ALA A 48 5.95 5.31 -35.30
C ALA A 48 6.91 5.76 -34.20
N ALA A 49 7.44 4.73 -33.53
CA ALA A 49 8.69 4.71 -32.77
C ALA A 49 9.73 5.73 -33.27
N ASP A 50 10.07 6.65 -32.37
CA ASP A 50 11.41 7.21 -32.29
C ASP A 50 11.96 6.86 -30.90
N GLU A 51 12.45 5.63 -30.77
CA GLU A 51 13.29 5.23 -29.62
C GLU A 51 14.70 5.79 -29.80
N THR A 52 14.83 7.11 -29.81
CA THR A 52 16.13 7.76 -29.66
C THR A 52 16.43 7.89 -28.18
N GLY A 53 17.04 6.86 -27.61
CA GLY A 53 18.01 6.95 -26.53
C GLY A 53 17.66 7.82 -25.32
N ALA A 54 16.40 7.84 -24.88
CA ALA A 54 16.08 8.35 -23.56
C ALA A 54 16.78 7.43 -22.56
N THR A 55 17.88 7.92 -21.98
CA THR A 55 18.46 7.31 -20.79
C THR A 55 17.32 7.23 -19.80
N ALA A 56 16.72 6.04 -19.64
CA ALA A 56 15.56 5.87 -18.78
C ALA A 56 15.99 6.37 -17.40
N THR A 57 15.46 7.52 -16.99
CA THR A 57 15.73 8.06 -15.67
C THR A 57 15.25 7.00 -14.71
N LYS A 58 16.20 6.38 -14.01
CA LYS A 58 15.95 5.19 -13.20
C LYS A 58 14.99 5.56 -12.07
N LEU A 59 14.15 4.62 -11.65
CA LEU A 59 13.46 4.70 -10.37
C LEU A 59 14.51 4.94 -9.28
N VAL A 60 14.29 5.91 -8.39
CA VAL A 60 15.23 6.26 -7.32
C VAL A 60 14.62 5.98 -5.96
N ILE A 61 15.47 5.62 -5.01
CA ILE A 61 15.13 5.72 -3.59
C ILE A 61 15.35 7.18 -3.19
N SER A 62 14.28 7.94 -3.00
CA SER A 62 14.34 9.38 -2.68
C SER A 62 14.57 9.64 -1.20
N GLU A 63 14.01 8.79 -0.33
CA GLU A 63 14.12 8.93 1.12
C GLU A 63 14.21 7.56 1.81
N VAL A 64 14.96 7.54 2.92
CA VAL A 64 14.99 6.43 3.87
C VAL A 64 14.84 7.04 5.26
N LEU A 65 13.69 6.81 5.90
CA LEU A 65 13.47 7.18 7.28
C LEU A 65 13.65 5.93 8.15
N VAL A 66 14.72 5.92 8.93
CA VAL A 66 14.96 4.89 9.95
C VAL A 66 14.36 5.34 11.27
N GLY A 67 13.86 4.38 12.05
CA GLY A 67 13.16 4.68 13.29
C GLY A 67 14.14 5.02 14.39
N ALA A 68 13.57 5.49 15.50
CA ALA A 68 14.32 5.69 16.73
C ALA A 68 14.22 4.43 17.60
N PRO A 69 15.22 4.14 18.44
CA PRO A 69 15.11 3.08 19.44
C PRO A 69 13.82 3.24 20.26
N GLY A 70 12.96 2.21 20.24
CA GLY A 70 11.67 2.21 20.94
C GLY A 70 10.50 2.85 20.19
N ASN A 71 10.70 3.40 18.97
CA ASN A 71 9.61 3.86 18.11
C ASN A 71 9.96 3.72 16.62
N ASN A 72 9.37 2.70 15.99
CA ASN A 72 9.52 2.38 14.57
C ASN A 72 8.24 2.60 13.75
N ASN A 73 7.21 3.25 14.33
CA ASN A 73 5.92 3.43 13.64
C ASN A 73 5.99 4.37 12.42
N LEU A 74 7.12 5.06 12.22
CA LEU A 74 7.33 6.04 11.16
C LEU A 74 8.44 5.61 10.18
N GLU A 75 8.87 4.35 10.22
CA GLU A 75 9.91 3.86 9.30
C GLU A 75 9.39 3.67 7.88
N PHE A 76 10.10 4.18 6.89
CA PHE A 76 9.76 3.95 5.49
C PHE A 76 10.95 4.11 4.55
N ILE A 77 10.76 3.57 3.33
CA ILE A 77 11.63 3.79 2.17
C ILE A 77 10.72 4.35 1.07
N GLU A 78 11.07 5.51 0.52
CA GLU A 78 10.31 6.14 -0.56
C GLU A 78 10.92 5.80 -1.91
N LEU A 79 10.07 5.40 -2.87
CA LEU A 79 10.43 5.20 -4.26
C LEU A 79 9.85 6.34 -5.11
N TYR A 80 10.72 7.08 -5.77
CA TYR A 80 10.33 8.17 -6.67
C TYR A 80 10.58 7.79 -8.13
N ASN A 81 9.55 7.95 -8.94
CA ASN A 81 9.62 7.85 -10.40
C ASN A 81 9.69 9.27 -10.98
N PRO A 82 10.86 9.73 -11.46
CA PRO A 82 11.02 11.07 -12.04
C PRO A 82 10.46 11.19 -13.47
N THR A 83 9.83 10.14 -14.00
CA THR A 83 9.30 10.12 -15.36
C THR A 83 7.78 10.33 -15.39
N THR A 84 7.26 10.69 -16.56
CA THR A 84 5.81 10.82 -16.80
C THR A 84 5.14 9.47 -17.12
N GLN A 85 5.90 8.39 -17.21
CA GLN A 85 5.40 7.05 -17.54
C GLN A 85 5.29 6.19 -16.29
N ALA A 86 4.25 5.35 -16.20
CA ALA A 86 4.11 4.41 -15.10
C ALA A 86 5.22 3.34 -15.15
N VAL A 87 5.79 3.02 -13.98
CA VAL A 87 6.76 1.93 -13.84
C VAL A 87 6.07 0.73 -13.22
N ASP A 88 6.15 -0.42 -13.90
CA ASP A 88 5.67 -1.69 -13.38
C ASP A 88 6.73 -2.33 -12.47
N LEU A 89 6.41 -2.44 -11.18
CA LEU A 89 7.30 -3.03 -10.17
C LEU A 89 7.16 -4.55 -10.07
N ARG A 90 6.25 -5.21 -10.81
CA ARG A 90 6.08 -6.66 -10.71
C ARG A 90 7.39 -7.39 -10.99
N GLY A 91 7.74 -8.30 -10.08
CA GLY A 91 8.99 -9.06 -10.11
C GLY A 91 10.19 -8.33 -9.49
N TRP A 92 10.08 -7.05 -9.15
CA TRP A 92 11.16 -6.29 -8.52
C TRP A 92 11.35 -6.72 -7.07
N THR A 93 12.55 -6.47 -6.54
CA THR A 93 12.94 -6.81 -5.18
C THR A 93 13.73 -5.66 -4.58
N LEU A 94 13.39 -5.29 -3.34
CA LEU A 94 14.16 -4.39 -2.51
C LEU A 94 15.13 -5.22 -1.67
N LEU A 95 16.43 -4.99 -1.88
CA LEU A 95 17.51 -5.70 -1.18
C LEU A 95 18.26 -4.73 -0.27
N TYR A 96 18.57 -5.17 0.94
CA TYR A 96 19.56 -4.53 1.80
C TYR A 96 20.87 -5.32 1.70
N GLN A 97 21.98 -4.63 1.44
CA GLN A 97 23.31 -5.23 1.32
C GLN A 97 24.17 -4.83 2.53
N PRO A 98 24.32 -5.69 3.55
CA PRO A 98 25.25 -5.43 4.62
C PRO A 98 26.70 -5.58 4.15
N PRO A 99 27.68 -4.93 4.81
CA PRO A 99 29.09 -5.16 4.53
C PRO A 99 29.47 -6.62 4.77
N ASN A 100 30.13 -7.24 3.78
CA ASN A 100 30.68 -8.61 3.87
C ASN A 100 29.65 -9.71 4.19
N GLN A 101 28.38 -9.50 3.84
CA GLN A 101 27.32 -10.51 4.00
C GLN A 101 26.53 -10.65 2.70
N GLU A 102 25.75 -11.72 2.57
CA GLU A 102 24.82 -11.86 1.45
C GLU A 102 23.70 -10.80 1.53
N PRO A 103 23.19 -10.32 0.39
CA PRO A 103 22.06 -9.41 0.37
C PRO A 103 20.81 -10.02 1.03
N ILE A 104 20.10 -9.20 1.80
CA ILE A 104 18.86 -9.56 2.48
C ILE A 104 17.69 -9.00 1.67
N GLU A 105 16.74 -9.87 1.30
CA GLU A 105 15.48 -9.43 0.70
C GLU A 105 14.59 -8.76 1.74
N LEU A 106 14.35 -7.45 1.57
CA LEU A 106 13.43 -6.69 2.40
C LEU A 106 11.99 -6.81 1.90
N PHE A 107 11.81 -6.74 0.58
CA PHE A 107 10.48 -6.75 -0.03
C PHE A 107 10.51 -7.24 -1.47
N ARG A 108 9.45 -7.91 -1.91
CA ARG A 108 9.26 -8.33 -3.31
C ARG A 108 7.87 -7.99 -3.78
N TRP A 109 7.80 -7.23 -4.87
CA TRP A 109 6.55 -6.94 -5.57
C TRP A 109 6.16 -8.15 -6.43
N SER A 110 5.36 -9.06 -5.87
CA SER A 110 4.74 -10.15 -6.63
C SER A 110 3.41 -9.70 -7.27
N ARG A 111 2.77 -10.54 -8.10
CA ARG A 111 1.42 -10.23 -8.63
C ARG A 111 0.46 -10.03 -7.43
N ARG A 112 -0.39 -9.01 -7.49
CA ARG A 112 -1.31 -8.62 -6.40
C ARG A 112 -2.15 -9.82 -5.88
N ALA A 113 -2.37 -9.83 -4.57
CA ALA A 113 -3.53 -10.44 -3.94
C ALA A 113 -4.82 -9.72 -4.38
#